data_AF-A0A1G1G6R8-F1
#
_entry.id   AF-A0A1G1G6R8-F1
#
_cell.length_a   1.000
_cell.length_b   1.000
_cell.length_c   1.000
_cell.angle_alpha   90.00
_cell.angle_beta   90.00
_cell.angle_gamma   90.00
#
_symmetry.space_group_name_H-M   'P 1'
#
loop_
_entity.id
_entity.type
_entity.pdbx_description
1 polymer ?
#
loop_
_entity_poly.entity_id
_entity_poly.type
_entity_poly.pdbx_seq_one_letter_code
_entity_poly.pdbx_strand_id
1 'polypeptide(L)'
;MGKIIVSLGIFVLILAVIPVYAQSTLALQAKCAEGAKKLMEGEDFTTQYTSHYNKKLDKCFIHVRQHSSPWKDDKGVWYRFLLNTLSDVFGGNAVGECVFTLINGRINEKPDDCYVGNTKCKTIDEFENLIHPYMED
;
A
#
# COMPACT_ATOMS: atom_id res chain seq x y z
N MET A 1 -56.40 20.21 -46.21
CA MET A 1 -55.24 20.82 -45.52
C MET A 1 -55.06 20.13 -44.18
N GLY A 2 -53.83 19.78 -43.80
CA GLY A 2 -53.51 19.22 -42.48
C GLY A 2 -52.70 17.93 -42.54
N LYS A 3 -51.37 18.03 -42.75
CA LYS A 3 -50.43 16.93 -42.47
C LYS A 3 -49.88 17.17 -41.06
N ILE A 4 -50.17 16.25 -40.14
CA ILE A 4 -49.57 16.24 -38.80
C ILE A 4 -48.23 15.53 -38.93
N ILE A 5 -47.15 16.28 -38.67
CA ILE A 5 -45.79 15.78 -38.63
C ILE A 5 -45.61 15.10 -37.28
N VAL A 6 -45.46 13.78 -37.29
CA VAL A 6 -45.04 13.01 -36.11
C VAL A 6 -43.54 13.23 -35.95
N SER A 7 -43.17 14.12 -35.03
CA SER A 7 -41.78 14.34 -34.65
C SER A 7 -41.35 13.21 -33.71
N LEU A 8 -40.65 12.21 -34.25
CA LEU A 8 -39.97 11.19 -33.43
C LEU A 8 -38.81 11.87 -32.71
N GLY A 9 -39.01 12.17 -31.42
CA GLY A 9 -37.93 12.56 -30.51
C GLY A 9 -36.98 11.39 -30.31
N ILE A 10 -35.75 11.52 -30.81
CA ILE A 10 -34.64 10.62 -30.53
C ILE A 10 -34.23 10.83 -29.06
N PHE A 11 -34.61 9.89 -28.19
CA PHE A 11 -34.00 9.76 -26.87
C PHE A 11 -32.56 9.26 -27.07
N VAL A 12 -31.59 10.17 -27.00
CA VAL A 12 -30.18 9.82 -26.91
C VAL A 12 -29.94 9.25 -25.51
N LEU A 13 -30.06 7.93 -25.40
CA LEU A 13 -29.54 7.16 -24.27
C LEU A 13 -28.01 7.29 -24.28
N ILE A 14 -27.49 8.26 -23.54
CA ILE A 14 -26.07 8.30 -23.18
C ILE A 14 -25.85 7.17 -22.20
N LEU A 15 -25.62 5.96 -22.72
CA LEU A 15 -25.04 4.88 -21.94
C LEU A 15 -23.66 5.36 -21.53
N ALA A 16 -23.48 5.63 -20.23
CA ALA A 16 -22.18 5.84 -19.64
C ALA A 16 -21.37 4.55 -19.83
N VAL A 17 -20.64 4.46 -20.95
CA VAL A 17 -19.62 3.45 -21.17
C VAL A 17 -18.46 3.83 -20.26
N ILE A 18 -18.56 3.48 -18.99
CA ILE A 18 -17.37 3.42 -18.15
C ILE A 18 -16.47 2.40 -18.88
N PRO A 19 -15.27 2.80 -19.33
CA PRO A 19 -14.39 1.88 -20.02
C PRO A 19 -14.13 0.70 -19.09
N VAL A 20 -14.43 -0.52 -19.55
CA VAL A 20 -14.29 -1.78 -18.80
C VAL A 20 -12.94 -1.89 -18.08
N TYR A 21 -11.90 -1.26 -18.63
CA TYR A 21 -10.56 -1.14 -18.08
C TYR A 21 -10.46 -0.32 -16.76
N ALA A 22 -11.25 0.74 -16.61
CA ALA A 22 -11.32 1.51 -15.37
C ALA A 22 -12.03 0.70 -14.28
N GLN A 23 -13.07 -0.05 -14.64
CA GLN A 23 -13.80 -0.91 -13.72
C GLN A 23 -12.95 -2.10 -13.24
N SER A 24 -12.13 -2.70 -14.12
CA SER A 24 -11.21 -3.78 -13.73
C SER A 24 -10.11 -3.28 -12.80
N THR A 25 -9.55 -2.10 -13.06
CA THR A 25 -8.55 -1.46 -12.18
C THR A 25 -9.11 -1.20 -10.78
N LEU A 26 -10.32 -0.63 -10.69
CA LEU A 26 -10.98 -0.38 -9.41
C LEU A 26 -11.26 -1.66 -8.63
N ALA A 27 -11.67 -2.73 -9.32
CA ALA A 27 -11.89 -4.04 -8.70
C ALA A 27 -10.59 -4.63 -8.14
N LEU A 28 -9.46 -4.48 -8.86
CA LEU A 28 -8.15 -4.95 -8.40
C LEU A 28 -7.64 -4.14 -7.20
N GLN A 29 -7.78 -2.82 -7.23
CA GLN A 29 -7.45 -1.97 -6.07
C GLN A 29 -8.31 -2.33 -4.85
N ALA A 30 -9.61 -2.58 -5.02
CA ALA A 30 -10.48 -3.02 -3.95
C ALA A 30 -10.05 -4.38 -3.37
N LYS A 31 -9.63 -5.31 -4.24
CA LYS A 31 -9.06 -6.60 -3.81
C LYS A 31 -7.76 -6.42 -3.02
N CYS A 32 -6.87 -5.51 -3.43
CA CYS A 32 -5.65 -5.21 -2.67
C CYS A 32 -5.96 -4.63 -1.30
N ALA A 33 -6.93 -3.70 -1.22
CA ALA A 33 -7.33 -3.08 0.04
C ALA A 33 -7.91 -4.12 1.02
N GLU A 34 -8.74 -5.04 0.54
CA GLU A 34 -9.30 -6.12 1.36
C GLU A 34 -8.21 -7.10 1.82
N GLY A 35 -7.27 -7.45 0.94
CA GLY A 35 -6.12 -8.30 1.31
C GLY A 35 -5.22 -7.64 2.35
N ALA A 36 -4.89 -6.37 2.17
CA ALA A 36 -4.11 -5.58 3.11
C ALA A 36 -4.81 -5.47 4.47
N LYS A 37 -6.13 -5.20 4.48
CA LYS A 37 -6.92 -5.16 5.72
C LYS A 37 -6.81 -6.47 6.49
N LYS A 38 -6.96 -7.62 5.81
CA LYS A 38 -6.82 -8.95 6.44
C LYS A 38 -5.43 -9.20 7.01
N LEU A 39 -4.37 -8.73 6.35
CA LEU A 39 -3.01 -8.82 6.89
C LEU A 39 -2.83 -7.98 8.17
N MET A 40 -3.58 -6.90 8.30
CA MET A 40 -3.55 -6.03 9.47
C MET A 40 -4.57 -6.41 10.55
N GLU A 41 -5.38 -7.46 10.34
CA GLU A 41 -6.34 -7.91 11.35
C GLU A 41 -5.59 -8.48 12.56
N GLY A 42 -5.76 -7.86 13.73
CA GLY A 42 -5.09 -8.25 14.97
C GLY A 42 -3.84 -7.43 15.30
N GLU A 43 -3.38 -6.60 14.36
CA GLU A 43 -2.34 -5.59 14.63
C GLU A 43 -2.92 -4.38 15.37
N ASP A 44 -2.10 -3.72 16.20
CA ASP A 44 -2.55 -2.60 17.02
C ASP A 44 -2.97 -1.38 16.16
N PHE A 45 -4.03 -0.69 16.58
CA PHE A 45 -4.79 0.34 15.84
C PHE A 45 -3.99 1.61 15.52
N THR A 46 -2.75 1.74 16.00
CA THR A 46 -1.85 2.86 15.68
C THR A 46 -1.09 2.66 14.37
N THR A 47 -1.16 1.47 13.79
CA THR A 47 -0.42 1.12 12.58
C THR A 47 -1.04 1.80 11.36
N GLN A 48 -0.36 2.82 10.83
CA GLN A 48 -0.77 3.47 9.58
C GLN A 48 -0.31 2.62 8.40
N TYR A 49 -1.22 2.25 7.52
CA TYR A 49 -0.87 1.53 6.29
C TYR A 49 -1.59 2.08 5.08
N THR A 50 -0.99 1.87 3.92
CA THR A 50 -1.59 2.12 2.61
C THR A 50 -1.43 0.89 1.73
N SER A 51 -2.37 0.65 0.83
CA SER A 51 -2.28 -0.46 -0.13
C SER A 51 -2.47 0.05 -1.56
N HIS A 52 -1.79 -0.58 -2.50
CA HIS A 52 -1.80 -0.18 -3.90
C HIS A 52 -1.75 -1.39 -4.82
N TYR A 53 -2.63 -1.43 -5.82
CA TYR A 53 -2.49 -2.31 -6.96
C TYR A 53 -1.56 -1.67 -7.98
N ASN A 54 -0.40 -2.28 -8.21
CA ASN A 54 0.55 -1.83 -9.19
C ASN A 54 0.29 -2.54 -10.53
N LYS A 55 -0.16 -1.81 -11.55
CA LYS A 55 -0.48 -2.40 -12.86
C LYS A 55 0.74 -2.95 -13.59
N LYS A 56 1.90 -2.31 -13.49
CA LYS A 56 3.13 -2.72 -14.18
C LYS A 56 3.63 -4.07 -13.67
N LEU A 57 3.48 -4.31 -12.37
CA LEU A 57 3.93 -5.52 -11.70
C LEU A 57 2.83 -6.57 -11.53
N ASP A 58 1.58 -6.23 -11.85
CA ASP A 58 0.38 -7.05 -11.62
C ASP A 58 0.31 -7.61 -10.18
N LYS A 59 0.58 -6.73 -9.20
CA LYS A 59 0.75 -7.10 -7.79
C LYS A 59 0.08 -6.10 -6.87
N CYS A 60 -0.28 -6.58 -5.68
CA CYS A 60 -0.78 -5.76 -4.59
C CYS A 60 0.32 -5.54 -3.58
N PHE A 61 0.59 -4.30 -3.24
CA PHE A 61 1.55 -3.94 -2.21
C PHE A 61 0.86 -3.28 -1.03
N ILE A 62 1.39 -3.52 0.17
CA ILE A 62 1.03 -2.80 1.40
C ILE A 62 2.29 -2.12 1.93
N HIS A 63 2.20 -0.82 2.17
CA HIS A 63 3.21 -0.05 2.90
C HIS A 63 2.68 0.21 4.31
N VAL A 64 3.35 -0.35 5.31
CA VAL A 64 3.07 -0.11 6.72
C VAL A 64 4.10 0.90 7.24
N ARG A 65 3.60 2.01 7.80
CA ARG A 65 4.40 3.12 8.31
C ARG A 65 4.47 3.08 9.83
N GLN A 66 5.68 3.30 10.33
CA GLN A 66 5.94 3.66 11.72
C GLN A 66 5.26 2.74 12.75
N HIS A 67 5.22 1.44 12.47
CA HIS A 67 4.71 0.47 13.44
C HIS A 67 5.74 0.28 14.56
N SER A 68 5.30 0.39 15.82
CA SER A 68 6.14 0.16 17.00
C SER A 68 5.96 -1.27 17.50
N SER A 69 6.95 -2.14 17.27
CA SER A 69 6.91 -3.50 17.81
C SER A 69 7.82 -3.64 19.03
N PRO A 70 7.33 -4.15 20.17
CA PRO A 70 8.18 -4.51 21.29
C PRO A 70 8.96 -5.78 20.96
N TRP A 71 10.27 -5.77 21.17
CA TRP A 71 11.11 -6.95 21.01
C TRP A 71 11.93 -7.19 22.27
N LYS A 72 12.21 -8.45 22.55
CA LYS A 72 12.96 -8.87 23.73
C LYS A 72 14.17 -9.64 23.26
N ASP A 73 15.36 -9.21 23.66
CA ASP A 73 16.59 -9.94 23.36
C ASP A 73 16.72 -11.22 24.20
N ASP A 74 17.73 -12.04 23.89
CA ASP A 74 18.02 -13.29 24.61
C ASP A 74 18.35 -13.07 26.10
N LYS A 75 18.72 -11.85 26.49
CA LYS A 75 19.02 -11.45 27.88
C LYS A 75 17.79 -10.91 28.61
N GLY A 76 16.67 -10.81 27.90
CA GLY A 76 15.40 -10.34 28.42
C GLY A 76 15.21 -8.83 28.46
N VAL A 77 16.07 -8.07 27.77
CA VAL A 77 15.97 -6.61 27.63
C VAL A 77 14.94 -6.27 26.58
N TRP A 78 14.00 -5.40 26.92
CA TRP A 78 12.98 -4.91 26.01
C TRP A 78 13.51 -3.74 25.18
N TYR A 79 13.35 -3.85 23.87
CA TYR A 79 13.56 -2.80 22.89
C TYR A 79 12.23 -2.43 22.24
N ARG A 80 12.16 -1.22 21.72
CA ARG A 80 11.12 -0.83 20.76
C ARG A 80 11.79 -0.56 19.44
N PHE A 81 11.16 -1.02 18.37
CA PHE A 81 11.58 -0.70 17.01
C PHE A 81 10.55 0.18 16.34
N LEU A 82 11.01 1.12 15.52
CA LEU A 82 10.19 1.75 14.50
C LEU A 82 10.39 0.98 13.21
N LEU A 83 9.30 0.49 12.64
CA LEU A 83 9.32 -0.32 11.44
C LEU A 83 8.57 0.38 10.30
N ASN A 84 9.20 0.43 9.13
CA ASN A 84 8.53 0.69 7.86
C ASN A 84 8.72 -0.52 6.96
N THR A 85 7.63 -1.09 6.44
CA THR A 85 7.68 -2.29 5.59
C THR A 85 6.87 -2.11 4.33
N LEU A 86 7.40 -2.67 3.24
CA LEU A 86 6.71 -2.86 1.98
C LEU A 86 6.57 -4.37 1.76
N SER A 87 5.35 -4.87 1.60
CA SER A 87 5.09 -6.30 1.39
C SER A 87 4.19 -6.55 0.20
N ASP A 88 4.40 -7.67 -0.49
CA ASP A 88 3.43 -8.20 -1.46
C ASP A 88 2.27 -8.84 -0.68
N VAL A 89 1.07 -8.27 -0.82
CA VAL A 89 -0.13 -8.65 -0.06
C VAL A 89 -0.47 -10.13 -0.25
N PHE A 90 -0.21 -10.69 -1.43
CA PHE A 90 -0.54 -12.09 -1.74
C PHE A 90 0.70 -12.98 -1.90
N GLY A 91 1.89 -12.38 -2.05
CA GLY A 91 3.16 -13.09 -2.10
C GLY A 91 3.71 -13.50 -0.73
N GLY A 92 3.21 -12.90 0.36
CA GLY A 92 3.54 -13.26 1.74
C GLY A 92 4.97 -12.91 2.19
N ASN A 93 5.73 -12.18 1.37
CA ASN A 93 7.10 -11.78 1.66
C ASN A 93 7.22 -10.26 1.71
N ALA A 94 8.05 -9.76 2.63
CA ALA A 94 8.51 -8.39 2.60
C ALA A 94 9.41 -8.16 1.37
N VAL A 95 9.14 -7.08 0.66
CA VAL A 95 9.92 -6.59 -0.48
C VAL A 95 10.91 -5.52 0.00
N GLY A 96 10.58 -4.81 1.06
CA GLY A 96 11.48 -3.87 1.71
C GLY A 96 11.13 -3.69 3.18
N GLU A 97 12.15 -3.31 3.94
CA GLU A 97 12.06 -3.07 5.37
C GLU A 97 13.04 -1.97 5.77
N CYS A 98 12.66 -1.13 6.73
CA CYS A 98 13.54 -0.16 7.35
C CYS A 98 13.26 -0.09 8.86
N VAL A 99 14.24 -0.50 9.65
CA VAL A 99 14.14 -0.73 11.09
C VAL A 99 15.01 0.26 11.85
N PHE A 100 14.43 0.89 12.87
CA PHE A 100 15.17 1.74 13.80
C PHE A 100 14.94 1.32 15.25
N THR A 101 15.99 1.08 16.00
CA THR A 101 15.92 0.91 17.46
C THR A 101 15.58 2.24 18.12
N LEU A 102 14.62 2.22 19.05
CA LEU A 102 14.35 3.31 19.96
C LEU A 102 15.18 3.13 21.23
N ILE A 103 16.15 4.03 21.46
CA ILE A 103 16.96 4.08 22.67
C ILE A 103 16.43 5.23 23.54
N ASN A 104 15.96 4.92 24.74
CA ASN A 104 15.37 5.91 25.67
C ASN A 104 14.24 6.74 25.01
N GLY A 105 13.43 6.11 24.16
CA GLY A 105 12.32 6.76 23.45
C GLY A 105 12.74 7.64 22.27
N ARG A 106 14.03 7.65 21.90
CA ARG A 106 14.53 8.36 20.71
C ARG A 106 14.93 7.36 19.63
N ILE A 107 14.55 7.66 18.40
CA ILE A 107 14.97 6.90 17.23
C ILE A 107 16.49 7.06 17.08
N ASN A 108 17.19 5.95 16.86
CA ASN A 108 18.59 5.97 16.48
C ASN A 108 18.79 6.80 15.21
N GLU A 109 19.93 7.49 15.08
CA GLU A 109 20.22 8.35 13.92
C GLU A 109 20.30 7.55 12.62
N LYS A 110 20.70 6.27 12.73
CA LYS A 110 20.81 5.35 11.60
C LYS A 110 19.90 4.14 11.80
N PRO A 111 19.31 3.60 10.72
CA PRO A 111 18.58 2.35 10.80
C PRO A 111 19.53 1.22 11.15
N ASP A 112 19.01 0.23 11.88
CA ASP A 112 19.74 -1.01 12.17
C ASP A 112 19.83 -1.88 10.91
N ASP A 113 18.74 -1.91 10.14
CA ASP A 113 18.70 -2.45 8.78
C ASP A 113 17.71 -1.66 7.93
N CYS A 114 17.99 -1.51 6.63
CA CYS A 114 17.14 -0.76 5.72
C CYS A 114 17.43 -1.13 4.25
N TYR A 115 16.45 -1.72 3.58
CA TYR A 115 16.55 -2.19 2.20
C TYR A 115 15.22 -2.22 1.46
N VAL A 116 15.29 -2.19 0.12
CA VAL A 116 14.19 -2.52 -0.80
C VAL A 116 14.75 -3.41 -1.90
N GLY A 117 14.31 -4.67 -1.96
CA GLY A 117 14.91 -5.70 -2.77
C GLY A 117 16.40 -5.88 -2.42
N ASN A 118 17.27 -5.64 -3.41
CA ASN A 118 18.73 -5.73 -3.23
C ASN A 118 19.40 -4.38 -2.95
N THR A 119 18.62 -3.30 -2.82
CA THR A 119 19.13 -1.94 -2.64
C THR A 119 19.07 -1.56 -1.17
N LYS A 120 20.21 -1.14 -0.60
CA LYS A 120 20.28 -0.62 0.77
C LYS A 120 19.90 0.87 0.80
N CYS A 121 19.29 1.28 1.91
CA CYS A 121 19.00 2.69 2.23
C CYS A 121 19.52 3.03 3.63
N LYS A 122 19.59 4.32 3.95
CA LYS A 122 20.14 4.84 5.21
C LYS A 122 19.17 5.73 5.98
N THR A 123 18.07 6.12 5.36
CA THR A 123 17.06 7.00 5.96
C THR A 123 15.66 6.52 5.57
N ILE A 124 14.65 6.99 6.31
CA ILE A 124 13.24 6.75 5.94
C ILE A 124 12.95 7.36 4.57
N ASP A 125 13.45 8.56 4.27
CA ASP A 125 13.23 9.21 2.97
C ASP A 125 13.84 8.41 1.82
N GLU A 126 15.04 7.85 1.99
CA GLU A 126 15.63 6.95 0.99
C GLU A 126 14.79 5.69 0.79
N PHE A 127 14.27 5.10 1.88
CA PHE A 127 13.34 3.98 1.80
C PHE A 127 12.06 4.35 1.05
N GLU A 128 11.42 5.48 1.40
CA GLU A 128 10.19 5.94 0.75
C GLU A 128 10.38 6.20 -0.75
N ASN A 129 11.52 6.77 -1.15
CA ASN A 129 11.86 6.95 -2.56
C ASN A 129 12.05 5.61 -3.28
N LEU A 130 12.63 4.60 -2.63
CA LEU A 130 12.86 3.28 -3.23
C LEU A 130 11.58 2.44 -3.37
N ILE A 131 10.60 2.61 -2.48
CA ILE A 131 9.31 1.90 -2.59
C ILE A 131 8.34 2.56 -3.58
N HIS A 132 8.63 3.79 -3.99
CA HIS A 132 7.76 4.58 -4.88
C HIS A 132 7.32 3.83 -6.15
N PRO A 133 8.21 3.10 -6.86
CA PRO A 133 7.83 2.32 -8.05
C PRO A 133 6.86 1.16 -7.78
N TYR A 134 6.70 0.75 -6.52
CA TYR A 134 5.76 -0.29 -6.10
C TYR A 134 4.41 0.30 -5.69
N MET A 135 4.40 1.54 -5.21
CA MET A 135 3.23 2.23 -4.67
C MET A 135 2.55 3.17 -5.68
N GLU A 136 3.01 3.16 -6.94
CA GLU A 136 2.43 3.91 -8.06
C GLU A 136 2.38 3.08 -9.36
N ASP A 137 1.54 3.54 -10.30
CA ASP A 137 1.27 2.91 -11.60
C ASP A 137 2.27 3.24 -12.71
#